data_AF-A0A7I7SKA0-F1
#
_entry.id   AF-A0A7I7SKA0-F1
#
_cell.length_a   1.000
_cell.length_b   1.000
_cell.length_c   1.000
_cell.angle_alpha   90.00
_cell.angle_beta   90.00
_cell.angle_gamma   90.00
#
_symmetry.space_group_name_H-M   'P 1'
#
loop_
_entity.id
_entity.type
_entity.pdbx_description
1 polymer ?
#
loop_
_entity_poly.entity_id
_entity_poly.type
_entity_poly.pdbx_seq_one_letter_code
_entity_poly.pdbx_strand_id
1 'polypeptide(L)' 'MGAKPNFDARAANGANYPVLWQAATPAGISGGTLQQGDNASGKLYFDVTGPAPTSVVYNNGVEDLLVWK' A
#
# COMPACT_ATOMS: atom_id res chain seq x y z
N MET A 1 4.74 -1.42 17.47
CA MET A 1 4.78 -0.72 16.17
C MET A 1 4.43 -1.74 15.09
N GLY A 2 3.41 -1.49 14.26
CA GLY A 2 3.04 -2.40 13.18
C GLY A 2 4.05 -2.38 12.04
N ALA A 3 4.10 -3.42 11.21
CA ALA A 3 4.91 -3.43 9.99
C ALA A 3 4.24 -2.55 8.91
N LYS A 4 5.04 -1.94 8.02
CA LYS A 4 4.52 -1.27 6.81
C LYS A 4 3.67 -2.28 6.04
N PRO A 5 2.40 -1.97 5.71
CA PRO A 5 1.67 -2.77 4.73
C PRO A 5 2.44 -2.60 3.42
N ASN A 6 2.95 -3.68 2.87
CA ASN A 6 3.96 -3.76 1.80
C ASN A 6 3.46 -3.25 0.43
N PHE A 7 2.64 -2.20 0.40
CA PHE A 7 2.09 -1.58 -0.79
C PHE A 7 2.88 -0.35 -1.23
N ASP A 8 2.99 -0.18 -2.55
CA ASP A 8 3.51 1.01 -3.20
C ASP A 8 2.66 1.33 -4.44
N ALA A 9 2.48 2.61 -4.74
CA ALA A 9 1.90 3.05 -6.00
C ALA A 9 3.01 3.40 -6.99
N ARG A 10 2.90 2.97 -8.25
CA ARG A 10 3.93 3.19 -9.28
C ARG A 10 3.38 3.90 -10.50
N ALA A 11 4.12 4.91 -10.97
CA ALA A 11 3.87 5.61 -12.22
C ALA A 11 4.58 4.93 -13.40
N ALA A 12 4.10 5.22 -14.62
CA ALA A 12 4.63 4.61 -15.85
C ALA A 12 6.13 4.90 -16.10
N ASN A 13 6.67 5.97 -15.53
CA ASN A 13 8.08 6.33 -15.61
C ASN A 13 8.97 5.65 -14.55
N GLY A 14 8.41 4.77 -13.72
CA GLY A 14 9.12 4.08 -12.64
C GLY A 14 9.15 4.82 -11.30
N ALA A 15 8.53 6.00 -11.18
CA ALA A 15 8.38 6.64 -9.87
C ALA A 15 7.57 5.76 -8.91
N ASN A 16 8.02 5.66 -7.66
CA ASN A 16 7.44 4.78 -6.65
C ASN A 16 7.06 5.59 -5.41
N TYR A 17 5.80 5.47 -4.99
CA TYR A 17 5.23 6.17 -3.85
C TYR A 17 4.83 5.17 -2.77
N PRO A 18 5.56 5.10 -1.63
CA PRO A 18 5.24 4.18 -0.55
C PRO A 18 3.90 4.51 0.10
N VAL A 19 3.17 3.47 0.53
CA VAL A 19 1.92 3.69 1.27
C VAL A 19 2.15 4.48 2.56
N LEU A 20 1.26 5.44 2.81
CA LEU A 20 1.17 6.19 4.05
C LEU A 20 0.38 5.36 5.06
N TRP A 21 1.07 4.69 5.98
CA TRP A 21 0.45 3.79 6.97
C TRP A 21 0.58 4.28 8.41
N GLN A 22 1.48 5.23 8.68
CA GLN A 22 1.62 5.84 10.00
C GLN A 22 0.66 7.01 10.22
N ALA A 23 0.09 7.56 9.15
CA ALA A 23 -0.96 8.56 9.22
C ALA A 23 -2.31 7.86 9.39
N ALA A 24 -2.80 7.80 10.63
CA ALA A 24 -4.12 7.24 10.91
C ALA A 24 -5.20 8.05 10.20
N THR A 25 -6.06 7.35 9.44
CA THR A 25 -7.24 7.94 8.80
C THR A 25 -8.45 7.07 9.14
N PRO A 26 -9.65 7.64 9.34
CA PRO A 26 -10.84 6.86 9.69
C PRO A 26 -11.23 5.80 8.66
N ALA A 27 -10.86 5.99 7.39
CA ALA A 27 -11.17 5.08 6.28
C ALA A 27 -9.97 4.20 5.88
N GLY A 28 -8.83 4.32 6.56
CA GLY A 28 -7.63 3.54 6.26
C GLY A 28 -7.83 2.06 6.57
N ILE A 29 -7.14 1.18 5.84
CA ILE A 29 -7.10 -0.23 6.19
C ILE A 29 -6.46 -0.43 7.57
N SER A 30 -7.03 -1.32 8.39
CA SER A 30 -6.50 -1.64 9.71
C SER A 30 -5.15 -2.36 9.59
N GLY A 31 -4.17 -1.95 10.39
CA GLY A 31 -2.90 -2.66 10.57
C GLY A 31 -2.93 -3.72 11.68
N GLY A 32 -4.12 -4.04 12.21
CA GLY A 32 -4.30 -5.07 13.23
C GLY A 32 -4.10 -6.49 12.70
N THR A 33 -3.73 -7.41 13.60
CA THR A 33 -3.61 -8.84 13.27
C THR A 33 -5.00 -9.42 12.96
N LEU A 34 -5.07 -10.19 11.88
CA LEU A 34 -6.27 -10.96 11.50
C LEU A 34 -6.16 -12.39 12.01
N GLN A 35 -7.27 -12.95 12.50
CA GLN A 35 -7.35 -14.38 12.76
C GLN A 35 -7.65 -15.14 11.46
N GLN A 36 -7.46 -16.46 11.49
CA GLN A 36 -7.79 -17.29 10.33
C GLN A 36 -9.27 -17.17 9.99
N GLY A 37 -9.57 -16.86 8.73
CA GLY A 37 -10.93 -16.67 8.23
C GLY A 37 -11.44 -15.23 8.29
N ASP A 38 -10.73 -14.33 9.00
CA ASP A 38 -11.08 -12.91 9.02
C ASP A 38 -10.65 -12.20 7.74
N ASN A 39 -11.30 -11.07 7.46
CA ASN A 39 -10.91 -10.12 6.42
C ASN A 39 -10.84 -8.69 6.97
N ALA A 40 -9.99 -7.86 6.37
CA ALA A 40 -10.04 -6.40 6.57
C ALA A 40 -10.10 -5.69 5.22
N SER A 41 -10.86 -4.60 5.19
CA SER A 41 -11.01 -3.73 4.02
C SER A 41 -10.85 -2.29 4.47
N GLY A 42 -10.27 -1.46 3.60
CA GLY A 42 -10.09 -0.04 3.84
C GLY A 42 -9.32 0.60 2.68
N LYS A 43 -8.97 1.87 2.86
CA LYS A 43 -8.25 2.67 1.86
C LYS A 43 -6.74 2.62 2.10
N LEU A 44 -5.99 2.64 0.99
CA LEU A 44 -4.57 2.93 0.97
C LEU A 44 -4.39 4.37 0.50
N TYR A 45 -3.45 5.09 1.11
CA TYR A 45 -3.12 6.46 0.76
C TYR A 45 -1.66 6.56 0.36
N PHE A 46 -1.36 7.40 -0.61
CA PHE A 46 -0.03 7.62 -1.15
C PHE A 46 0.21 9.11 -1.28
N ASP A 47 1.40 9.58 -0.88
CA ASP A 47 1.83 10.94 -1.18
C ASP A 47 2.46 10.97 -2.58
N VAL A 48 1.72 11.48 -3.56
CA VAL A 48 2.13 11.50 -4.97
C VAL A 48 2.76 12.85 -5.28
N THR A 49 4.09 12.89 -5.31
CA THR A 49 4.88 14.11 -5.53
C THR A 49 5.39 14.27 -6.97
N GLY A 50 4.89 13.45 -7.90
CA GLY A 50 5.32 13.40 -9.30
C GLY A 50 4.20 12.94 -10.24
N PRO A 51 4.51 12.28 -11.37
CA PRO A 51 3.50 11.77 -12.29
C PRO A 51 2.50 10.83 -11.62
N ALA A 52 1.26 10.83 -12.12
CA ALA A 52 0.19 10.00 -11.58
C ALA A 52 0.54 8.50 -11.66
N PRO A 53 0.31 7.74 -10.57
CA PRO A 53 0.51 6.29 -10.59
C PRO A 53 -0.49 5.61 -11.52
N THR A 54 -0.03 4.55 -12.19
CA THR A 54 -0.83 3.71 -13.09
C THR A 54 -0.96 2.28 -12.55
N SER A 55 -0.41 2.02 -11.36
CA SER A 55 -0.48 0.70 -10.72
C SER A 55 -0.27 0.79 -9.22
N VAL A 56 -0.78 -0.21 -8.51
CA VAL A 56 -0.44 -0.51 -7.12
C VAL A 56 0.23 -1.86 -7.09
N VAL A 57 1.29 -2.00 -6.29
CA VAL A 57 2.03 -3.25 -6.12
C VAL A 57 2.07 -3.65 -4.66
N TYR A 58 2.09 -4.96 -4.39
CA TYR A 58 2.49 -5.52 -3.10
C TYR A 58 3.91 -6.09 -3.24
N ASN A 59 4.88 -5.44 -2.61
CA ASN A 59 6.31 -5.74 -2.72
C ASN A 59 6.92 -6.02 -1.34
N ASN A 60 7.55 -7.19 -1.17
CA ASN A 60 8.08 -7.63 0.13
C ASN A 60 9.49 -7.08 0.45
N GLY A 61 9.95 -6.06 -0.27
CA GLY A 61 11.31 -5.50 -0.18
C GLY A 61 12.33 -6.18 -1.10
N VAL A 62 11.97 -7.29 -1.76
CA VAL A 62 12.83 -8.02 -2.70
C VAL A 62 12.19 -8.07 -4.09
N GLU A 63 10.92 -8.43 -4.16
CA GLU A 63 10.20 -8.61 -5.42
C GLU A 63 8.73 -8.18 -5.32
N ASP A 64 8.13 -7.91 -6.47
CA ASP A 64 6.70 -7.66 -6.60
C ASP A 64 5.97 -9.01 -6.59
N LEU A 65 5.11 -9.21 -5.60
CA LEU A 65 4.32 -10.43 -5.48
C LEU A 65 2.95 -10.29 -6.16
N LEU A 66 2.36 -9.08 -6.11
CA LEU A 66 1.08 -8.76 -6.75
C LEU A 66 1.15 -7.38 -7.39
N VAL A 67 0.52 -7.23 -8.56
CA VAL A 67 0.45 -5.98 -9.32
C VAL A 67 -0.99 -5.78 -9.82
N TRP A 68 -1.56 -4.62 -9.49
CA TRP A 68 -2.85 -4.17 -9.99
C TRP A 68 -2.65 -2.93 -10.89
N LYS A 69 -3.27 -2.92 -12.07
CA LYS A 69 -3.21 -1.84 -13.07
C LYS A 69 -4.60 -1.34 -13.39
#